data_AF-A0A963DN81-F1
#
_entry.id   AF-A0A963DN81-F1
#
_cell.length_a   1.000
_cell.length_b   1.000
_cell.length_c   1.000
_cell.angle_alpha   90.00
_cell.angle_beta   90.00
_cell.angle_gamma   90.00
#
_symmetry.space_group_name_H-M   'P 1'
#
loop_
_entity.id
_entity.type
_entity.pdbx_description
1 polymer ?
#
loop_
_entity_poly.entity_id
_entity_poly.type
_entity_poly.pdbx_seq_one_letter_code
_entity_poly.pdbx_strand_id
1 'polypeptide(L)'
;MLIYVYHALESFRSAFARQRSWLLFCAVVLSFLAAPEMIGVTSMCRFWQGNEAVYHRFLHFFRSKAYDLETLLATWQGYVWRQAVAVQVAGRAVLLGDHTLVVKDGGRMPGVVS
;
A
#
# COMPACT_ATOMS: atom_id res chain seq x y z
N MET A 1 -13.08 -11.12 7.62
CA MET A 1 -11.78 -10.41 7.44
C MET A 1 -11.14 -10.74 6.09
N LEU A 2 -10.78 -11.99 5.78
CA LEU A 2 -10.10 -12.36 4.52
C LEU A 2 -10.86 -11.94 3.24
N ILE A 3 -12.18 -12.11 3.19
CA ILE A 3 -13.02 -11.68 2.05
C ILE A 3 -12.90 -10.16 1.79
N TYR A 4 -12.83 -9.35 2.84
CA TYR A 4 -12.66 -7.89 2.69
C TYR A 4 -11.30 -7.55 2.11
N VAL A 5 -10.24 -8.20 2.62
CA VAL A 5 -8.87 -8.00 2.09
C VAL A 5 -8.79 -8.43 0.63
N TYR A 6 -9.41 -9.56 0.26
CA TYR A 6 -9.49 -10.02 -1.12
C TYR A 6 -10.17 -8.98 -2.02
N HIS A 7 -11.38 -8.52 -1.66
CA HIS A 7 -12.09 -7.52 -2.47
C HIS A 7 -11.35 -6.17 -2.54
N ALA A 8 -10.68 -5.76 -1.46
CA ALA A 8 -9.85 -4.57 -1.45
C ALA A 8 -8.69 -4.72 -2.45
N LEU A 9 -7.92 -5.82 -2.38
CA LEU A 9 -6.80 -6.08 -3.28
C LEU A 9 -7.23 -6.24 -4.74
N GLU A 10 -8.36 -6.91 -4.98
CA GLU A 10 -8.96 -7.06 -6.30
C GLU A 10 -9.31 -5.70 -6.92
N SER A 11 -9.75 -4.74 -6.11
CA SER A 11 -10.06 -3.38 -6.58
C SER A 11 -8.86 -2.64 -7.19
N PHE A 12 -7.64 -3.03 -6.82
CA PHE A 12 -6.40 -2.48 -7.41
C PHE A 12 -6.01 -3.14 -8.72
N ARG A 13 -6.65 -4.24 -9.16
CA ARG A 13 -6.21 -4.99 -10.34
C ARG A 13 -6.08 -4.11 -11.58
N SER A 14 -7.00 -3.17 -11.78
CA SER A 14 -7.00 -2.24 -12.93
C SER A 14 -5.88 -1.20 -12.87
N ALA A 15 -5.31 -0.92 -11.69
CA ALA A 15 -4.20 0.01 -11.53
C ALA A 15 -2.85 -0.55 -12.03
N PHE A 16 -2.80 -1.83 -12.41
CA PHE A 16 -1.58 -2.49 -12.87
C PHE A 16 -1.74 -3.00 -14.31
N ALA A 17 -0.84 -2.58 -15.18
CA ALA A 17 -0.76 -3.09 -16.55
C ALA A 17 -0.40 -4.59 -16.60
N ARG A 18 0.41 -5.06 -15.65
CA ARG A 18 0.91 -6.45 -15.61
C ARG A 18 0.40 -7.17 -14.37
N GLN A 19 -0.13 -8.38 -14.57
CA GLN A 19 -0.61 -9.23 -13.47
C GLN A 19 0.49 -9.53 -12.44
N ARG A 20 1.73 -9.76 -12.87
CA ARG A 20 2.85 -10.02 -11.97
C ARG A 20 3.13 -8.86 -11.02
N SER A 21 3.00 -7.62 -11.49
CA SER A 21 3.19 -6.42 -10.66
C SER A 21 2.09 -6.29 -9.62
N TRP A 22 0.84 -6.56 -10.01
CA TRP A 22 -0.30 -6.60 -9.08
C TRP A 22 -0.13 -7.70 -8.02
N LEU A 23 0.33 -8.90 -8.39
CA LEU A 23 0.59 -9.96 -7.41
C LEU A 23 1.70 -9.58 -6.41
N LEU A 24 2.77 -8.91 -6.87
CA LEU A 24 3.80 -8.38 -5.98
C LEU A 24 3.25 -7.29 -5.05
N PHE A 25 2.37 -6.42 -5.55
CA PHE A 25 1.66 -5.45 -4.72
C PHE A 25 0.80 -6.13 -3.66
N CYS A 26 0.02 -7.15 -4.03
CA CYS A 26 -0.76 -7.95 -3.08
C CYS A 26 0.14 -8.58 -2.02
N ALA A 27 1.28 -9.14 -2.42
CA ALA A 27 2.25 -9.71 -1.49
C ALA A 27 2.81 -8.65 -0.52
N VAL A 28 3.10 -7.45 -1.02
CA VAL A 28 3.53 -6.29 -0.21
C VAL A 28 2.46 -5.94 0.83
N VAL A 29 1.21 -5.74 0.43
CA VAL A 29 0.11 -5.36 1.33
C VAL A 29 -0.14 -6.44 2.37
N LEU A 30 -0.18 -7.71 1.97
CA LEU A 30 -0.36 -8.83 2.89
C LEU A 30 0.79 -8.92 3.91
N SER A 31 2.02 -8.57 3.50
CA SER A 31 3.14 -8.48 4.45
C SER A 31 2.90 -7.38 5.48
N PHE A 32 2.42 -6.19 5.07
CA PHE A 32 2.09 -5.12 6.01
C PHE A 32 0.98 -5.50 6.99
N LEU A 33 0.02 -6.32 6.56
CA LEU A 33 -1.11 -6.73 7.40
C LEU A 33 -0.77 -7.87 8.38
N ALA A 34 0.15 -8.76 8.02
CA ALA A 34 0.32 -10.03 8.72
C ALA A 34 1.74 -10.33 9.21
N ALA A 35 2.77 -9.61 8.74
CA ALA A 35 4.12 -9.82 9.24
C ALA A 35 4.22 -9.34 10.70
N PRO A 36 4.91 -10.08 11.58
CA PRO A 36 5.07 -9.72 13.00
C PRO A 36 5.86 -8.43 13.20
N GLU A 37 6.77 -8.13 12.28
CA GLU A 37 7.45 -6.84 12.21
C GLU A 37 7.64 -6.38 10.77
N MET A 38 7.76 -5.07 10.58
CA MET A 38 8.00 -4.45 9.28
C MET A 38 9.11 -3.40 9.36
N ILE A 39 10.36 -3.87 9.46
CA ILE A 39 11.56 -3.01 9.52
C ILE A 39 12.04 -2.65 8.09
N GLY A 40 11.69 -3.46 7.10
CA GLY A 40 12.08 -3.27 5.71
C GLY A 40 11.82 -4.49 4.84
N VAL A 41 12.37 -4.51 3.63
CA VAL A 41 12.14 -5.58 2.63
C VAL A 41 12.54 -6.97 3.14
N THR A 42 13.55 -7.07 3.99
CA THR A 42 13.95 -8.33 4.63
C THR A 42 12.87 -8.91 5.53
N SER A 43 12.01 -8.07 6.13
CA SER A 43 10.88 -8.52 6.95
C SER A 43 9.81 -9.17 6.09
N MET A 44 9.54 -8.62 4.90
CA MET A 44 8.67 -9.26 3.90
C MET A 44 9.25 -10.60 3.45
N CYS A 45 10.56 -10.66 3.20
CA CYS A 45 11.20 -11.91 2.80
C CYS A 45 11.05 -12.98 3.88
N ARG A 46 11.22 -12.65 5.16
CA ARG A 46 11.01 -13.58 6.27
C ARG A 46 9.55 -14.03 6.36
N PHE A 47 8.59 -13.11 6.20
CA PHE A 47 7.17 -13.44 6.17
C PHE A 47 6.80 -14.43 5.04
N TRP A 48 7.32 -14.20 3.83
CA TRP A 48 7.08 -15.06 2.67
C TRP A 48 8.01 -16.29 2.58
N GLN A 49 8.91 -16.49 3.55
CA GLN A 49 9.96 -17.51 3.50
C GLN A 49 10.79 -17.42 2.20
N GLY A 50 11.02 -16.20 1.74
CA GLY A 50 11.71 -15.86 0.50
C GLY A 50 13.23 -15.84 0.66
N ASN A 51 13.91 -16.25 -0.41
CA ASN A 51 15.38 -16.18 -0.52
C ASN A 51 15.85 -14.84 -1.12
N GLU A 52 17.14 -14.73 -1.41
CA GLU A 52 17.76 -13.56 -2.04
C GLU A 52 17.06 -13.12 -3.33
N ALA A 53 16.59 -14.05 -4.16
CA ALA A 53 15.84 -13.71 -5.37
C ALA A 53 14.48 -13.07 -5.07
N VAL A 54 13.83 -13.43 -3.95
CA VAL A 54 12.60 -12.76 -3.49
C VAL A 54 12.91 -11.36 -2.96
N TYR A 55 14.02 -11.21 -2.23
CA TYR A 55 14.50 -9.90 -1.78
C TYR A 55 14.70 -8.94 -2.95
N HIS A 56 15.43 -9.35 -3.99
CA HIS A 56 15.61 -8.51 -5.18
C HIS A 56 14.31 -8.21 -5.90
N ARG A 57 13.35 -9.15 -5.94
CA ARG A 57 12.03 -8.90 -6.53
C ARG A 57 11.25 -7.80 -5.81
N PHE A 58 11.19 -7.85 -4.48
CA PHE A 58 10.56 -6.77 -3.71
C PHE A 58 11.31 -5.46 -3.85
N LEU A 59 12.65 -5.48 -3.78
CA LEU A 59 13.47 -4.29 -3.93
C LEU A 59 13.28 -3.63 -5.30
N HIS A 60 13.24 -4.43 -6.37
CA HIS A 60 12.94 -3.95 -7.72
C HIS A 60 11.52 -3.42 -7.84
N PHE A 61 10.53 -4.08 -7.22
CA PHE A 61 9.15 -3.62 -7.23
C PHE A 61 9.04 -2.18 -6.70
N PHE A 62 9.61 -1.88 -5.53
CA PHE A 62 9.59 -0.54 -4.93
C PHE A 62 10.33 0.54 -5.73
N ARG A 63 11.26 0.15 -6.61
CA ARG A 63 12.03 1.06 -7.47
C ARG A 63 11.51 1.13 -8.91
N SER A 64 10.48 0.35 -9.22
CA SER A 64 9.98 0.20 -10.59
C SER A 64 8.89 1.21 -10.89
N LYS A 65 8.70 1.51 -12.19
CA LYS A 65 7.51 2.21 -12.71
C LYS A 65 6.33 1.25 -12.92
N ALA A 66 6.27 0.14 -12.18
CA ALA A 66 5.25 -0.87 -12.35
C ALA A 66 3.89 -0.49 -11.72
N TYR A 67 3.91 0.55 -10.88
CA TYR A 67 2.74 1.19 -10.28
C TYR A 67 2.98 2.70 -10.23
N ASP A 68 1.91 3.43 -10.04
CA ASP A 68 1.92 4.87 -9.79
C ASP A 68 1.20 5.15 -8.46
N LEU A 69 1.83 5.93 -7.58
CA LEU A 69 1.32 6.14 -6.22
C LEU A 69 0.00 6.91 -6.22
N GLU A 70 -0.14 7.93 -7.08
CA GLU A 70 -1.37 8.71 -7.18
C GLU A 70 -2.54 7.83 -7.64
N THR A 71 -2.30 6.97 -8.63
CA THR A 71 -3.28 5.99 -9.12
C THR A 71 -3.69 5.01 -8.01
N LEU A 72 -2.73 4.49 -7.23
CA LEU A 72 -3.04 3.61 -6.10
C LEU A 72 -3.87 4.34 -5.04
N LEU A 73 -3.51 5.58 -4.68
CA LEU A 73 -4.27 6.37 -3.71
C LEU A 73 -5.69 6.66 -4.17
N ALA A 74 -5.87 7.06 -5.43
CA ALA A 74 -7.20 7.30 -6.01
C ALA A 74 -8.05 6.01 -6.04
N THR A 75 -7.43 4.88 -6.37
CA THR A 75 -8.10 3.57 -6.38
C THR A 75 -8.56 3.17 -4.98
N TRP A 76 -7.69 3.35 -3.98
CA TRP A 76 -8.01 3.11 -2.57
C TRP A 76 -9.16 4.00 -2.10
N GLN A 77 -9.08 5.31 -2.32
CA GLN A 77 -10.11 6.27 -1.94
C GLN A 77 -11.46 5.92 -2.58
N GLY A 78 -11.46 5.60 -3.88
CA GLY A 78 -12.66 5.16 -4.58
C GLY A 78 -13.23 3.84 -4.02
N TYR A 79 -12.38 2.89 -3.65
CA TYR A 79 -12.81 1.64 -3.02
C TYR A 79 -13.46 1.89 -1.65
N VAL A 80 -12.81 2.68 -0.78
CA VAL A 80 -13.32 3.03 0.55
C VAL A 80 -14.64 3.78 0.45
N TRP A 81 -14.74 4.75 -0.45
CA TRP A 81 -15.97 5.51 -0.68
C TRP A 81 -17.15 4.59 -1.03
N ARG A 82 -16.92 3.60 -1.91
CA ARG A 82 -17.95 2.63 -2.31
C ARG A 82 -18.39 1.68 -1.20
N GLN A 83 -17.65 1.55 -0.11
CA GLN A 83 -18.08 0.72 1.02
C GLN A 83 -19.28 1.33 1.76
N ALA A 84 -19.62 2.60 1.53
CA ALA A 84 -20.75 3.31 2.15
C ALA A 84 -20.78 3.21 3.70
N VAL A 85 -19.61 3.06 4.32
CA VAL A 85 -19.43 3.01 5.78
C VAL A 85 -19.16 4.39 6.40
N ALA A 86 -19.06 5.44 5.57
CA ALA A 86 -18.81 6.79 6.04
C ALA A 86 -20.04 7.39 6.73
N VAL A 87 -19.85 7.96 7.92
CA VAL A 87 -20.90 8.71 8.62
C VAL A 87 -21.21 9.98 7.82
N GLN A 88 -22.49 10.29 7.63
CA GLN A 88 -22.91 11.52 6.98
C GLN A 88 -23.57 12.48 7.98
N VAL A 89 -23.20 13.77 7.91
CA VAL A 89 -23.83 14.86 8.68
C VAL A 89 -24.31 15.92 7.69
N ALA A 90 -25.61 16.21 7.70
CA ALA A 90 -26.25 17.14 6.75
C ALA A 90 -25.93 16.84 5.27
N GLY A 91 -25.93 15.56 4.89
CA GLY A 91 -25.66 15.11 3.51
C GLY A 91 -24.18 15.15 3.09
N ARG A 92 -23.25 15.40 4.02
CA ARG A 92 -21.81 15.44 3.76
C ARG A 92 -21.12 14.28 4.49
N ALA A 93 -20.20 13.59 3.81
CA ALA A 93 -19.41 12.54 4.42
C ALA A 93 -18.41 13.14 5.43
N VAL A 94 -18.36 12.55 6.62
CA VAL A 94 -17.42 12.88 7.68
C VAL A 94 -16.23 11.93 7.56
N LEU A 95 -15.05 12.51 7.30
CA LEU A 95 -13.79 11.79 7.32
C LEU A 95 -13.09 12.11 8.63
N LEU A 96 -12.84 11.08 9.44
CA LEU A 96 -12.00 11.21 10.63
C LEU A 96 -10.54 11.17 10.16
N GLY A 97 -9.91 12.34 10.14
CA GLY A 97 -8.46 12.44 9.99
C GLY A 97 -7.83 12.53 11.36
N ASP A 98 -6.96 11.58 11.70
CA ASP A 98 -6.01 11.79 12.78
C ASP A 98 -4.78 12.51 12.20
N HIS A 99 -4.26 13.50 12.91
CA HIS A 99 -2.99 14.11 12.56
C HIS A 99 -1.88 13.21 13.08
N THR A 100 -1.54 12.19 12.30
CA THR A 100 -0.26 11.51 12.49
C THR A 100 0.83 12.51 12.13
N LEU A 101 1.73 12.82 13.07
CA LEU A 101 2.93 13.58 12.76
C LEU A 101 3.72 12.73 11.75
N VAL A 102 3.55 13.04 10.46
CA VAL A 102 4.47 12.58 9.44
C VAL A 102 5.76 13.33 9.77
N VAL A 103 6.60 12.70 10.61
CA VAL A 103 8.01 13.07 10.67
C VAL A 103 8.41 13.07 9.21
N LYS A 104 8.78 14.25 8.71
CA LYS A 104 9.27 14.38 7.36
C LYS A 104 10.52 13.51 7.32
N ASP A 105 10.37 12.26 6.91
CA ASP A 105 11.47 11.46 6.41
C ASP A 105 11.85 12.09 5.08
N GLY A 106 12.62 13.17 5.24
CA GLY A 106 13.76 13.46 4.43
C GLY A 106 13.57 13.47 2.93
N GLY A 107 13.23 14.64 2.40
CA GLY A 107 13.58 14.98 1.01
C GLY A 107 13.99 16.44 0.84
N ARG A 108 13.42 17.37 1.62
CA ARG A 108 13.74 18.80 1.52
C ARG A 108 13.65 19.55 2.86
N MET A 109 14.06 18.91 3.95
CA MET A 109 14.48 19.66 5.12
C MET A 109 15.82 20.35 4.78
N PRO A 110 16.11 21.57 5.25
CA PRO A 110 17.47 22.11 5.15
C PRO A 110 18.39 21.14 5.90
N GLY A 111 19.26 20.43 5.18
CA GLY A 111 20.08 19.33 5.73
C GLY A 111 19.60 17.91 5.39
N VAL A 112 18.49 17.75 4.67
CA VAL A 112 18.13 16.50 4.00
C VAL A 112 18.10 16.74 2.49
N VAL A 113 19.04 16.10 1.80
CA VAL A 113 19.20 16.17 0.34
C VAL A 113 18.13 15.32 -0.37
N SER A 114 17.68 15.87 -1.48
CA SER A 114 16.54 15.50 -2.34
C SER A 114 16.59 14.15 -3.01
#